data_AF-A0A950M7S9-F1
#
_entry.id   AF-A0A950M7S9-F1
#
_cell.length_a   1.000
_cell.length_b   1.000
_cell.length_c   1.000
_cell.angle_alpha   90.00
_cell.angle_beta   90.00
_cell.angle_gamma   90.00
#
_symmetry.space_group_name_H-M   'P 1'
#
loop_
_entity.id
_entity.type
_entity.pdbx_description
1 polymer ?
#
loop_
_entity_poly.entity_id
_entity_poly.type
_entity_poly.pdbx_seq_one_letter_code
_entity_poly.pdbx_strand_id
1 'polypeptide(L)'
;MRLARRLTRITQLALAATLACAGVAGQAADGVVGYYRMPAVHGDELVFVAEGDLWSVGVAGGQARQLTAHAGLETSPAISPD
;
A
#
# COMPACT_ATOMS: atom_id res chain seq x y z
N MET A 1 15.45 48.10 9.81
CA MET A 1 15.99 46.75 9.50
C MET A 1 15.35 45.57 10.27
N ARG A 2 14.38 45.77 11.20
CA ARG A 2 13.76 44.66 11.98
C ARG A 2 12.49 44.04 11.36
N LEU A 3 11.87 44.71 10.38
CA LEU A 3 10.65 44.26 9.70
C LEU A 3 10.93 43.25 8.57
N ALA A 4 11.99 43.48 7.79
CA ALA A 4 12.37 42.60 6.68
C ALA A 4 12.67 41.16 7.13
N ARG A 5 13.31 40.99 8.31
CA ARG A 5 13.63 39.67 8.89
C ARG A 5 12.41 38.89 9.40
N ARG A 6 11.29 39.56 9.69
CA ARG A 6 10.04 38.91 10.15
C ARG A 6 9.23 38.36 8.97
N LEU A 7 9.24 39.08 7.85
CA LEU A 7 8.55 38.66 6.63
C LEU A 7 9.23 37.45 5.99
N THR A 8 10.57 37.39 5.96
CA THR A 8 11.33 36.22 5.45
C THR A 8 11.02 34.94 6.23
N ARG A 9 10.85 35.05 7.56
CA ARG A 9 10.56 33.88 8.43
C ARG A 9 9.18 33.29 8.19
N ILE A 10 8.18 34.13 7.88
CA ILE A 10 6.81 33.67 7.60
C ILE A 10 6.75 32.96 6.23
N THR A 11 7.46 33.48 5.23
CA THR A 11 7.58 32.80 3.92
C THR A 11 8.38 31.49 4.03
N GLN A 12 9.43 31.46 4.85
CA GLN A 12 10.21 30.24 5.12
C GLN A 12 9.39 29.16 5.85
N LEU A 13 8.53 29.55 6.80
CA LEU A 13 7.64 28.62 7.51
C LEU A 13 6.54 28.06 6.60
N ALA A 14 5.96 28.88 5.72
CA ALA A 14 4.95 28.44 4.76
C ALA A 14 5.53 27.48 3.70
N LEU A 15 6.76 27.74 3.24
CA LEU A 15 7.47 26.89 2.28
C LEU A 15 7.89 25.54 2.89
N ALA A 16 8.26 25.53 4.17
CA ALA A 16 8.58 24.29 4.90
C ALA A 16 7.35 23.40 5.11
N ALA A 17 6.18 23.99 5.36
CA ALA A 17 4.93 23.24 5.56
C ALA A 17 4.40 22.60 4.26
N THR A 18 4.60 23.25 3.10
CA THR A 18 4.21 22.67 1.79
C THR A 18 5.12 21.53 1.35
N LEU A 19 6.42 21.58 1.71
CA LEU A 19 7.36 20.50 1.42
C LEU A 19 7.08 19.22 2.23
N ALA A 20 6.49 19.35 3.43
CA ALA A 20 6.22 18.21 4.32
C ALA A 20 5.05 17.32 3.85
N CYS A 21 4.08 17.85 3.11
CA CYS A 21 2.94 17.06 2.61
C CYS A 21 3.20 16.33 1.29
N ALA A 22 4.30 16.61 0.59
CA ALA A 22 4.59 15.97 -0.70
C ALA A 22 5.17 14.54 -0.57
N GLY A 23 5.49 14.10 0.64
CA GLY A 23 6.22 12.85 0.89
C GLY A 23 5.39 11.60 1.19
N VAL A 24 4.05 11.68 1.23
CA VAL A 24 3.19 10.51 1.58
C VAL A 24 2.72 9.74 0.34
N ALA A 25 3.40 9.89 -0.80
CA ALA A 25 3.18 9.01 -1.93
C ALA A 25 3.68 7.60 -1.55
N GLY A 26 2.76 6.64 -1.56
CA GLY A 26 2.89 5.28 -1.02
C GLY A 26 4.32 4.75 -1.01
N GLN A 27 4.83 4.51 0.21
CA GLN A 27 6.07 3.76 0.38
C GLN A 27 5.85 2.39 -0.25
N ALA A 28 6.50 2.14 -1.39
CA ALA A 28 6.62 0.79 -1.92
C ALA A 28 7.37 -0.01 -0.85
N ALA A 29 6.65 -0.86 -0.11
CA ALA A 29 7.28 -1.80 0.78
C ALA A 29 8.15 -2.71 -0.08
N ASP A 30 9.42 -2.88 0.29
CA ASP A 30 10.23 -3.97 -0.25
C ASP A 30 9.48 -5.26 0.05
N GLY A 31 8.85 -5.83 -0.98
CA GLY A 31 8.01 -7.00 -0.85
C GLY A 31 8.87 -8.20 -0.46
N VAL A 32 8.44 -8.96 0.55
CA VAL A 32 8.99 -10.29 0.77
C VAL A 32 8.77 -11.09 -0.52
N VAL A 33 9.83 -11.66 -1.10
CA VAL A 33 9.68 -12.56 -2.25
C VAL A 33 9.09 -13.87 -1.74
N GLY A 34 7.77 -14.04 -1.93
CA GLY A 34 7.03 -15.24 -1.59
C GLY A 34 6.79 -16.15 -2.79
N TYR A 35 6.20 -17.32 -2.51
CA TYR A 35 5.77 -18.25 -3.54
C TYR A 35 4.30 -18.04 -3.93
N TYR A 36 4.08 -17.10 -4.84
CA TYR A 36 2.74 -16.65 -5.26
C TYR A 36 2.13 -17.54 -6.33
N ARG A 37 0.91 -18.02 -6.08
CA ARG A 37 0.28 -19.06 -6.88
C ARG A 37 -1.22 -18.78 -7.06
N MET A 38 -1.79 -19.32 -8.14
CA MET A 38 -3.23 -19.38 -8.38
C MET A 38 -3.95 -18.02 -8.18
N PRO A 39 -3.62 -16.98 -8.97
CA PRO A 39 -4.27 -15.68 -8.81
C PRO A 39 -5.73 -15.71 -9.29
N ALA A 40 -6.57 -14.91 -8.65
CA ALA A 40 -7.92 -14.55 -9.07
C ALA A 40 -8.10 -13.03 -8.92
N VAL A 41 -8.68 -12.38 -9.93
CA VAL A 41 -8.89 -10.92 -9.95
C VAL A 41 -10.34 -10.61 -10.22
N HIS A 42 -10.89 -9.63 -9.50
CA HIS A 42 -12.20 -9.05 -9.76
C HIS A 42 -12.19 -7.56 -9.38
N GLY A 43 -12.53 -6.68 -10.33
CA GLY A 43 -12.39 -5.23 -10.15
C GLY A 43 -10.95 -4.84 -9.79
N ASP A 44 -10.79 -4.12 -8.69
CA ASP A 44 -9.49 -3.68 -8.17
C ASP A 44 -8.88 -4.65 -7.13
N GLU A 45 -9.48 -5.80 -6.89
CA GLU A 45 -9.01 -6.79 -5.92
C GLU A 45 -8.33 -7.99 -6.61
N LEU A 46 -7.14 -8.34 -6.11
CA LEU A 46 -6.38 -9.54 -6.44
C LEU A 46 -6.35 -10.44 -5.21
N VAL A 47 -6.79 -11.69 -5.36
CA VAL A 47 -6.62 -12.77 -4.38
C VAL A 47 -5.64 -13.81 -4.93
N PHE A 48 -4.74 -14.33 -4.11
CA PHE A 48 -3.77 -15.34 -4.50
C PHE A 48 -3.44 -16.27 -3.33
N VAL A 49 -2.82 -17.41 -3.64
CA VAL A 49 -2.29 -18.34 -2.64
C VAL A 49 -0.82 -18.05 -2.39
N ALA A 50 -0.43 -17.93 -1.12
CA ALA A 50 0.97 -17.89 -0.67
C ALA A 50 1.09 -18.54 0.71
N GLU A 51 2.18 -19.26 0.96
CA GLU A 51 2.41 -20.02 2.20
C GLU A 51 1.27 -21.00 2.57
N GLY A 52 0.48 -21.44 1.58
CA GLY A 52 -0.66 -22.34 1.78
C GLY A 52 -1.97 -21.65 2.13
N ASP A 53 -1.98 -20.33 2.29
CA ASP A 53 -3.14 -19.52 2.66
C ASP A 53 -3.57 -18.57 1.53
N LEU A 54 -4.80 -18.05 1.64
CA LEU A 54 -5.28 -16.96 0.79
C LEU A 54 -4.81 -15.60 1.30
N TRP A 55 -4.41 -14.77 0.35
CA TRP A 55 -4.03 -13.38 0.56
C TRP A 55 -4.77 -12.49 -0.42
N SER A 56 -5.10 -11.25 -0.02
CA SER A 56 -5.65 -10.23 -0.92
C SER A 56 -4.80 -8.96 -0.94
N VAL A 57 -4.78 -8.30 -2.10
CA VAL A 57 -4.12 -7.01 -2.33
C VAL A 57 -4.85 -6.27 -3.43
N GLY A 58 -4.72 -4.94 -3.47
CA GLY A 58 -5.19 -4.17 -4.62
C GLY A 58 -4.38 -4.50 -5.89
N VAL A 59 -5.00 -4.40 -7.07
CA VAL A 59 -4.30 -4.61 -8.37
C VAL A 59 -3.18 -3.61 -8.62
N ALA A 60 -3.24 -2.43 -7.99
CA ALA A 60 -2.14 -1.45 -7.97
C ALA A 60 -0.96 -1.88 -7.08
N GLY A 61 -1.06 -3.03 -6.42
CA GLY A 61 -0.12 -3.50 -5.42
C GLY A 61 -0.33 -2.85 -4.06
N GLY A 62 0.69 -2.92 -3.21
CA GLY A 62 0.65 -2.44 -1.83
C GLY A 62 0.82 -3.57 -0.82
N GLN A 63 0.28 -3.37 0.37
CA GLN A 63 0.38 -4.36 1.43
C GLN A 63 -0.69 -5.45 1.25
N ALA A 64 -0.26 -6.69 1.07
CA ALA A 64 -1.16 -7.83 1.04
C ALA A 64 -1.67 -8.18 2.45
N ARG A 65 -2.92 -8.63 2.54
CA ARG A 65 -3.60 -9.06 3.76
C ARG A 65 -3.93 -10.54 3.68
N GLN A 66 -3.56 -11.30 4.71
CA GLN A 66 -3.93 -12.71 4.84
C GLN A 66 -5.44 -12.84 5.14
N LEU A 67 -6.11 -13.76 4.45
CA LEU A 67 -7.54 -14.03 4.57
C LEU A 67 -7.83 -15.30 5.37
N THR A 68 -6.96 -16.31 5.28
CA THR A 68 -7.09 -17.60 5.97
C THR A 68 -5.86 -17.88 6.83
N ALA A 69 -6.06 -18.61 7.92
CA ALA A 69 -4.97 -19.11 8.75
C ALA A 69 -5.47 -20.36 9.48
N HIS A 70 -5.41 -21.51 8.83
CA HIS A 70 -5.78 -22.79 9.42
C HIS A 70 -4.92 -23.93 8.91
N ALA A 71 -5.03 -25.10 9.54
CA ALA A 71 -4.44 -26.31 9.01
C ALA A 71 -5.13 -26.65 7.67
N GLY A 72 -4.39 -26.60 6.57
CA GLY A 72 -4.92 -26.83 5.23
C GLY A 72 -4.04 -26.20 4.16
N LEU A 73 -4.31 -26.53 2.90
CA LEU A 73 -3.75 -25.82 1.76
C LEU A 73 -4.91 -25.26 0.94
N GLU A 74 -4.94 -23.94 0.82
CA GLU A 74 -5.90 -23.26 -0.04
C GLU A 74 -5.50 -23.41 -1.51
N THR A 75 -6.49 -23.67 -2.36
CA THR A 75 -6.28 -23.86 -3.81
C THR A 75 -7.46 -23.30 -4.60
N SER A 76 -7.20 -22.90 -5.84
CA SER A 76 -8.22 -22.43 -6.80
C SER A 76 -9.11 -21.30 -6.27
N PRO A 77 -8.54 -20.17 -5.80
CA PRO A 77 -9.35 -19.04 -5.35
C PRO A 77 -10.22 -18.50 -6.48
N ALA A 78 -11.38 -17.97 -6.09
CA ALA A 78 -12.29 -17.25 -6.95
C ALA A 78 -12.94 -16.14 -6.14
N ILE A 79 -13.25 -15.02 -6.80
CA ILE A 79 -13.96 -13.90 -6.21
C ILE A 79 -15.37 -13.90 -6.79
N SER A 80 -16.38 -13.79 -5.91
CA SER A 80 -17.77 -13.70 -6.33
C SER A 80 -18.03 -12.36 -7.06
N PRO A 81 -18.86 -12.35 -8.12
CA PRO A 81 -19.10 -11.14 -8.93
C PRO A 81 -20.06 -10.11 -8.30
N ASP A 82 -20.70 -10.46 -7.19
CA ASP A 82 -21.80 -9.75 -6.51
C ASP A 82 -21.37 -8.60 -5.59
#